data_AF-A0A3D1M2F6-F1
#
_entry.id   AF-A0A3D1M2F6-F1
#
_cell.length_a   1.000
_cell.length_b   1.000
_cell.length_c   1.000
_cell.angle_alpha   90.00
_cell.angle_beta   90.00
_cell.angle_gamma   90.00
#
_symmetry.space_group_name_H-M   'P 1'
#
loop_
_entity.id
_entity.type
_entity.pdbx_description
1 polymer ?
#
loop_
_entity_poly.entity_id
_entity_poly.type
_entity_poly.pdbx_seq_one_letter_code
_entity_poly.pdbx_strand_id
1 'polypeptide(L)' 'SRIWRIPVVDTPAIASGTALIGSFGQGAQLYDREEATIRVSEQHSDFFVRNAIVILAEQRLALAVKRPESFVKVTFDAAP' A
#
# COMPACT_ATOMS: atom_id res chain seq x y z
N SER A 1 -6.10 -16.14 8.04
CA SER A 1 -5.12 -17.23 8.25
C SER A 1 -4.07 -16.77 9.25
N ARG A 2 -3.55 -17.64 10.11
CA ARG A 2 -2.39 -17.34 10.99
C ARG A 2 -1.35 -18.42 10.73
N ILE A 3 -0.11 -18.00 10.47
CA ILE A 3 1.03 -18.90 10.31
C ILE A 3 1.99 -18.57 11.44
N TRP A 4 2.46 -19.59 12.18
CA TRP A 4 3.35 -19.39 13.34
C TRP A 4 2.84 -18.37 14.38
N ARG A 5 1.51 -18.28 14.56
CA ARG A 5 0.83 -17.28 15.42
C ARG A 5 1.01 -15.82 14.99
N ILE A 6 1.53 -15.57 13.79
CA ILE A 6 1.67 -14.25 13.18
C ILE A 6 0.48 -14.04 12.21
N PRO A 7 -0.13 -12.84 12.17
CA PRO A 7 -1.14 -12.51 11.17
C PRO A 7 -0.55 -12.51 9.77
N VAL A 8 -1.28 -13.09 8.82
CA VAL A 8 -0.91 -13.13 7.40
C VAL A 8 -1.79 -12.15 6.64
N VAL A 9 -1.17 -11.33 5.79
CA VAL A 9 -1.85 -10.39 4.90
C VAL A 9 -1.61 -10.84 3.47
N ASP A 10 -2.66 -11.38 2.85
CA ASP A 10 -2.62 -11.82 1.46
C ASP A 10 -2.81 -10.59 0.55
N THR A 11 -1.82 -10.32 -0.32
CA THR A 11 -1.83 -9.13 -1.18
C THR A 11 -1.25 -9.43 -2.57
N PRO A 12 -1.86 -8.91 -3.65
CA PRO A 12 -1.29 -9.01 -5.00
C PRO A 12 -0.06 -8.10 -5.19
N ALA A 13 0.22 -7.20 -4.25
CA ALA A 13 1.36 -6.29 -4.32
C ALA A 13 2.72 -6.99 -4.11
N ILE A 14 2.72 -8.19 -3.51
CA ILE A 14 3.91 -9.02 -3.35
C ILE A 14 3.92 -10.07 -4.46
N ALA A 15 5.05 -10.16 -5.18
CA ALA A 15 5.20 -11.12 -6.27
C ALA A 15 5.11 -12.57 -5.76
N SER A 16 4.59 -13.46 -6.62
CA SER A 16 4.53 -14.90 -6.34
C SER A 16 5.91 -15.46 -5.98
N GLY A 17 5.94 -16.41 -5.04
CA GLY A 17 7.18 -17.00 -4.52
C GLY A 17 8.00 -16.06 -3.63
N THR A 18 7.49 -14.88 -3.28
CA THR A 18 8.14 -13.96 -2.34
C THR A 18 7.26 -13.72 -1.12
N ALA A 19 7.88 -13.57 0.06
CA ALA A 19 7.21 -13.12 1.27
C ALA A 19 8.00 -12.01 1.96
N LEU A 20 7.30 -11.14 2.68
CA LEU A 20 7.89 -10.14 3.55
C LEU A 20 7.49 -10.46 4.99
N ILE A 21 8.49 -10.76 5.83
CA ILE A 21 8.28 -11.11 7.23
C ILE A 21 9.00 -10.06 8.09
N GLY A 22 8.35 -9.60 9.14
CA GLY A 22 8.98 -8.64 10.05
C GLY A 22 8.05 -8.12 11.12
N SER A 23 8.61 -7.31 12.01
CA SER A 23 7.85 -6.64 13.07
C SER A 23 7.26 -5.33 12.55
N PHE A 24 6.14 -5.40 11.82
CA PHE A 24 5.49 -4.20 11.24
C PHE A 24 5.03 -3.19 12.30
N GLY A 25 4.67 -3.65 13.51
CA GLY A 25 4.21 -2.77 14.59
C GLY A 25 5.32 -1.94 15.25
N GLN A 26 6.59 -2.31 15.09
CA GLN A 26 7.72 -1.61 15.73
C GLN A 26 8.83 -1.18 14.75
N GLY A 27 8.94 -1.83 13.60
CA GLY A 27 9.99 -1.59 12.61
C GLY A 27 9.69 -0.46 11.63
N ALA A 28 8.41 -0.20 11.37
CA ALA A 28 7.97 0.86 10.47
C ALA A 28 6.76 1.60 11.04
N GLN A 29 6.60 2.86 10.64
CA GLN A 29 5.44 3.67 10.98
C GLN A 29 4.97 4.44 9.76
N LEU A 30 3.66 4.41 9.54
CA LEU A 30 3.00 5.25 8.56
C LEU A 30 2.62 6.58 9.21
N TYR A 31 2.99 7.68 8.57
CA TYR A 31 2.60 9.03 8.94
C TYR A 31 1.60 9.54 7.92
N ASP A 32 0.40 9.88 8.39
CA ASP A 32 -0.59 10.53 7.56
C ASP A 32 -0.44 12.06 7.66
N ARG A 33 -0.35 12.72 6.51
CA ARG A 33 -0.30 14.18 6.41
C ARG A 33 -1.63 14.77 5.96
N GLU A 34 -2.39 14.02 5.18
CA GLU A 34 -3.69 14.42 4.64
C GLU A 34 -4.51 13.15 4.39
N GLU A 35 -5.63 13.03 5.11
CA GLU A 35 -6.57 11.91 4.95
C GLU A 35 -7.09 11.81 3.50
N ALA A 36 -7.66 10.66 3.14
CA ALA A 36 -8.18 10.47 1.80
C ALA A 36 -9.34 11.45 1.53
N THR A 37 -9.19 12.30 0.51
CA THR A 37 -10.20 13.26 0.08
C THR A 37 -10.65 13.00 -1.35
N ILE A 38 -11.90 13.36 -1.65
CA ILE A 38 -12.51 13.22 -2.97
C ILE A 38 -12.85 14.60 -3.50
N ARG A 39 -12.44 14.90 -4.72
CA ARG A 39 -12.71 16.16 -5.43
C ARG A 39 -13.39 15.87 -6.75
N VAL A 40 -14.45 16.61 -7.03
CA VAL A 40 -15.23 16.46 -8.26
C VAL A 40 -15.06 17.71 -9.12
N SER A 41 -14.81 17.54 -10.41
CA SER A 41 -14.68 18.63 -11.36
C SER A 41 -15.44 18.35 -12.66
N GLU A 42 -16.32 19.27 -13.01
CA GLU A 42 -17.08 19.28 -14.27
C GLU A 42 -16.40 20.15 -15.35
N GLN A 43 -15.36 20.89 -14.98
CA GLN A 43 -14.69 21.89 -15.83
C GLN A 43 -13.24 21.50 -16.18
N HIS A 44 -12.87 20.23 -15.98
CA HIS A 44 -11.53 19.78 -16.27
C HIS A 44 -11.34 19.55 -17.78
N SER A 45 -10.44 20.31 -18.40
CA SER A 45 -10.09 20.20 -19.82
C SER A 45 -11.33 20.27 -20.74
N ASP A 46 -11.47 19.36 -21.71
CA ASP A 46 -12.59 19.31 -22.65
C ASP A 46 -13.75 18.39 -22.18
N PHE A 47 -13.71 17.91 -20.94
CA PHE A 47 -14.73 17.01 -20.41
C PHE A 47 -16.11 17.65 -20.33
N PHE A 48 -16.17 18.97 -20.19
CA PHE A 48 -17.43 19.71 -20.29
C PHE A 48 -18.11 19.50 -21.65
N VAL A 49 -17.35 19.56 -22.75
CA VAL A 49 -17.88 19.36 -24.12
C VAL A 49 -18.25 17.90 -24.37
N ARG A 50 -17.55 16.97 -23.72
CA ARG A 50 -17.79 15.51 -23.81
C ARG A 50 -18.83 14.98 -22.81
N ASN A 51 -19.47 15.86 -22.04
CA ASN A 51 -20.42 15.51 -20.98
C ASN A 51 -19.85 14.47 -19.98
N ALA A 52 -18.63 14.71 -19.52
CA ALA A 52 -17.91 13.87 -18.57
C ALA A 52 -17.55 14.63 -17.28
N ILE A 53 -17.47 13.90 -16.17
CA ILE A 53 -17.11 14.43 -14.85
C ILE A 53 -15.86 13.71 -14.36
N VAL A 54 -14.93 14.46 -13.78
CA VAL A 54 -13.72 13.89 -13.17
C VAL A 54 -13.90 13.79 -11.67
N ILE A 55 -13.57 12.63 -11.12
CA ILE A 55 -13.48 12.39 -9.69
C ILE A 55 -12.01 12.07 -9.38
N LEU A 56 -11.38 12.91 -8.57
CA LEU A 56 -10.03 12.72 -8.07
C LEU A 56 -10.10 12.29 -6.61
N ALA A 57 -9.51 11.15 -6.28
CA ALA A 57 -9.27 10.72 -4.91
C ALA A 57 -7.78 10.88 -4.58
N GLU A 58 -7.45 11.69 -3.58
CA GLU A 58 -6.06 11.96 -3.18
C GLU A 58 -5.84 11.72 -1.68
N GLN A 59 -4.67 11.22 -1.31
CA GLN A 59 -4.19 11.08 0.07
C GLN A 59 -2.69 11.36 0.10
N ARG A 60 -2.18 11.96 1.18
CA ARG A 60 -0.74 12.21 1.33
C ARG A 60 -0.20 11.56 2.59
N LEU A 61 0.71 10.63 2.40
CA LEU A 61 1.31 9.81 3.45
C LEU A 61 2.82 9.69 3.27
N ALA A 62 3.51 9.35 4.35
CA ALA A 62 4.93 9.01 4.36
C ALA A 62 5.17 7.75 5.18
N LEU A 63 5.98 6.82 4.67
CA LEU A 63 6.39 5.61 5.36
C LEU A 63 7.80 5.78 5.93
N ALA A 64 7.95 5.69 7.25
CA ALA A 64 9.24 5.70 7.91
C ALA A 64 9.62 4.29 8.36
N VAL A 65 10.72 3.76 7.84
CA VAL A 65 11.30 2.49 8.30
C VAL A 65 12.36 2.82 9.34
N LYS A 66 12.03 2.65 10.61
CA LYS A 66 12.90 3.03 11.75
C LYS A 66 13.96 1.97 12.03
N ARG A 67 13.64 0.70 11.77
CA ARG A 67 14.54 -0.45 11.97
C ARG A 67 14.47 -1.36 10.76
N PRO A 68 15.29 -1.12 9.72
CA PRO A 68 15.31 -1.94 8.51
C PRO A 68 15.58 -3.42 8.79
N GLU A 69 16.43 -3.71 9.78
CA GLU A 69 16.78 -5.07 10.23
C GLU A 69 15.61 -5.85 10.82
N SER A 70 14.50 -5.17 11.15
CA SER A 70 13.27 -5.83 11.61
C SER A 70 12.47 -6.48 10.48
N PHE A 71 12.92 -6.36 9.22
CA PHE A 71 12.26 -6.89 8.04
C PHE A 71 13.19 -7.80 7.24
N VAL A 72 12.65 -8.93 6.80
CA VAL A 72 13.33 -9.90 5.95
C VAL A 72 12.45 -10.21 4.76
N LYS A 73 13.02 -10.03 3.56
CA LYS A 73 12.43 -10.49 2.32
C LYS A 73 12.89 -11.93 2.08
N VAL A 74 11.93 -12.83 1.92
CA VAL A 74 12.16 -14.25 1.62
C VAL A 74 11.74 -14.50 0.18
N THR A 75 12.59 -15.18 -0.57
CA THR A 75 12.25 -15.73 -1.89
C THR A 75 12.29 -17.24 -1.77
N PHE A 76 11.16 -17.88 -2.02
CA PHE A 76 11.05 -19.33 -2.09
C PHE A 76 11.59 -19.80 -3.43
N ASP A 77 12.36 -20.87 -3.40
CA ASP A 77 12.65 -21.66 -4.58
C ASP A 77 11.49 -22.64 -4.85
N ALA A 78 11.56 -23.35 -5.97
CA ALA A 78 10.60 -24.40 -6.31
C ALA A 78 10.94 -25.73 -5.61
N ALA A 79 11.85 -25.73 -4.64
CA ALA A 79 12.24 -26.93 -3.91
C ALA A 79 11.13 -27.34 -2.94
N PRO A 80 10.85 -28.65 -2.82
CA PRO A 80 9.80 -29.17 -1.94
C PRO A 80 10.12 -29.04 -0.44
#